data_AF-A0A435GEY7-F1
#
_entry.id   AF-A0A435GEY7-F1
#
_cell.length_a   1.000
_cell.length_b   1.000
_cell.length_c   1.000
_cell.angle_alpha   90.00
_cell.angle_beta   90.00
_cell.angle_gamma   90.00
#
_symmetry.space_group_name_H-M   'P 1'
#
loop_
_entity.id
_entity.type
_entity.pdbx_description
1 polymer ?
#
loop_
_entity_poly.entity_id
_entity_poly.type
_entity_poly.pdbx_seq_one_letter_code
_entity_poly.pdbx_strand_id
1 'polypeptide(L)'
;MSPRLILTREAASWPPKWRAALRVYHDRQLGLLSIEHDGSIGWDELQAIKNRIAGEDAAAIEVYPPAGRVVNNIAMRHLWLLGQDDWWPDLGGHDGTAKPTSLRDRYLAVQLSTGGGQ
;
A
#
# COMPACT_ATOMS: atom_id res chain seq x y z
N MET A 1 -17.06 -2.98 19.51
CA MET A 1 -16.35 -3.83 18.53
C MET A 1 -14.85 -3.72 18.81
N SER A 2 -14.09 -4.82 18.73
CA SER A 2 -12.64 -4.78 18.97
C SER A 2 -11.95 -3.88 17.93
N PRO A 3 -11.05 -2.95 18.33
CA PRO A 3 -10.40 -2.03 17.40
C PRO A 3 -9.42 -2.73 16.45
N ARG A 4 -8.97 -3.94 16.82
CA ARG A 4 -8.07 -4.77 16.02
C ARG A 4 -8.76 -6.06 15.60
N LEU A 5 -8.91 -6.24 14.30
CA LEU A 5 -9.23 -7.54 13.71
C LEU A 5 -7.92 -8.28 13.45
N ILE A 6 -7.82 -9.52 13.93
CA ILE A 6 -6.69 -10.39 13.68
C ILE A 6 -7.20 -11.57 12.87
N LEU A 7 -6.65 -11.76 11.67
CA LEU A 7 -6.84 -12.95 10.86
C LEU A 7 -5.55 -13.77 10.95
N THR A 8 -5.67 -15.04 11.30
CA THR A 8 -4.53 -15.97 11.34
C THR A 8 -4.76 -17.11 10.36
N ARG A 9 -3.67 -17.67 9.83
CA ARG A 9 -3.71 -18.72 8.82
C ARG A 9 -4.47 -19.98 9.24
N GLU A 10 -4.55 -20.24 10.54
CA GLU A 10 -5.24 -21.40 11.13
C GLU A 10 -6.76 -21.22 11.16
N ALA A 11 -7.28 -20.02 10.88
CA ALA A 11 -8.71 -19.75 10.85
C ALA A 11 -9.38 -20.43 9.65
N ALA A 12 -10.56 -21.04 9.86
CA ALA A 12 -11.33 -21.70 8.80
C ALA A 12 -11.74 -20.76 7.64
N SER A 13 -11.77 -19.44 7.89
CA SER A 13 -12.07 -18.41 6.89
C SER A 13 -10.84 -17.94 6.10
N TRP A 14 -9.66 -18.52 6.35
CA TRP A 14 -8.42 -18.12 5.69
C TRP A 14 -8.45 -18.46 4.19
N PRO A 15 -8.28 -17.47 3.29
CA PRO A 15 -8.25 -17.74 1.86
C PRO A 15 -7.06 -18.64 1.48
N PRO A 16 -7.28 -19.81 0.84
CA PRO A 16 -6.20 -20.74 0.50
C PRO A 16 -5.20 -20.17 -0.52
N LYS A 17 -5.58 -19.11 -1.23
CA LYS A 17 -4.72 -18.38 -2.16
C LYS A 17 -3.70 -17.47 -1.47
N TRP A 18 -3.85 -17.18 -0.17
CA TRP A 18 -2.85 -16.44 0.59
C TRP A 18 -1.82 -17.42 1.12
N ARG A 19 -0.70 -17.53 0.40
CA ARG A 19 0.31 -18.58 0.62
C ARG A 19 1.44 -18.07 1.51
N ALA A 20 1.86 -16.82 1.29
CA ALA A 20 2.98 -16.20 1.98
C ALA A 20 2.57 -15.51 3.29
N ALA A 21 1.33 -15.00 3.36
CA ALA A 21 0.82 -14.37 4.57
C ALA A 21 0.61 -15.39 5.69
N LEU A 22 1.00 -15.02 6.91
CA LEU A 22 0.87 -15.82 8.12
C LEU A 22 -0.19 -15.23 9.07
N ARG A 23 -0.16 -13.90 9.24
CA ARG A 23 -1.09 -13.15 10.08
C ARG A 23 -1.38 -11.80 9.46
N VAL A 24 -2.64 -11.36 9.55
CA VAL A 24 -3.07 -10.02 9.13
C VAL A 24 -3.73 -9.32 10.30
N TYR A 25 -3.19 -8.16 10.65
CA TYR A 25 -3.73 -7.27 11.66
C TYR A 25 -4.36 -6.08 10.94
N HIS A 26 -5.60 -5.74 11.31
CA HIS A 26 -6.26 -4.54 10.82
C HIS A 26 -6.58 -3.63 12.01
N ASP A 27 -5.85 -2.52 12.09
CA ASP A 27 -6.13 -1.42 12.99
C ASP A 27 -7.12 -0.45 12.30
N ARG A 28 -8.40 -0.59 12.64
CA ARG A 28 -9.48 0.14 11.96
C ARG A 28 -9.45 1.64 12.23
N GLN A 29 -8.87 2.05 13.35
CA GLN A 29 -8.81 3.46 13.73
C GLN A 29 -7.73 4.20 12.93
N LEU A 30 -6.63 3.52 12.62
CA LEU A 30 -5.54 4.07 11.82
C LEU A 30 -5.66 3.76 10.32
N GLY A 31 -6.61 2.91 9.92
CA GLY A 31 -6.68 2.39 8.55
C GLY A 31 -5.45 1.56 8.19
N LEU A 32 -4.79 0.92 9.15
CA LEU A 32 -3.51 0.23 8.94
C LEU A 32 -3.70 -1.29 8.86
N LEU A 33 -3.22 -1.89 7.78
CA LEU A 33 -3.01 -3.33 7.67
C LEU A 33 -1.54 -3.66 7.91
N SER A 34 -1.26 -4.48 8.92
CA SER A 34 0.05 -5.10 9.13
C SER A 34 -0.03 -6.58 8.76
N ILE A 35 0.80 -7.01 7.82
CA ILE A 35 0.77 -8.36 7.25
C ILE A 35 2.12 -9.01 7.52
N GLU A 36 2.10 -10.02 8.38
CA GLU A 36 3.25 -10.88 8.63
C GLU A 36 3.33 -11.94 7.53
N HIS A 37 4.54 -12.20 7.04
CA HIS A 37 4.74 -13.12 5.93
C HIS A 37 6.04 -13.91 6.04
N ASP A 38 6.19 -14.93 5.20
CA ASP A 38 7.36 -15.82 5.14
C ASP A 38 8.55 -15.29 4.32
N GLY A 39 8.51 -14.01 3.93
CA GLY A 39 9.49 -13.40 3.02
C GLY A 39 9.14 -13.45 1.53
N SER A 40 8.21 -14.29 1.10
CA SER A 40 7.88 -14.49 -0.34
C SER A 40 6.67 -13.69 -0.84
N ILE A 41 6.05 -12.87 0.02
CA ILE A 41 4.81 -12.17 -0.33
C ILE A 41 5.01 -11.20 -1.49
N GLY A 42 4.20 -11.40 -2.53
CA GLY A 42 4.18 -10.58 -3.73
C GLY A 42 2.99 -9.62 -3.77
N TRP A 43 3.00 -8.76 -4.79
CA TRP A 43 1.97 -7.74 -5.00
C TRP A 43 0.56 -8.33 -5.15
N ASP A 44 0.39 -9.43 -5.89
CA ASP A 44 -0.92 -10.06 -6.10
C ASP A 44 -1.59 -10.50 -4.80
N GLU A 45 -0.80 -11.05 -3.87
CA GLU A 45 -1.31 -11.51 -2.58
C GLU A 45 -1.67 -10.32 -1.68
N LEU A 46 -0.84 -9.26 -1.67
CA LEU A 46 -1.14 -8.01 -0.96
C LEU A 46 -2.42 -7.36 -1.48
N GLN A 47 -2.60 -7.29 -2.80
CA GLN A 47 -3.82 -6.77 -3.43
C GLN A 47 -5.04 -7.61 -3.04
N ALA A 48 -4.92 -8.95 -3.05
CA ALA A 48 -6.00 -9.84 -2.65
C ALA A 48 -6.38 -9.68 -1.16
N ILE A 49 -5.39 -9.47 -0.28
CA ILE A 49 -5.62 -9.18 1.14
C ILE A 49 -6.35 -7.84 1.31
N LYS A 50 -5.87 -6.78 0.65
CA LYS A 50 -6.50 -5.46 0.67
C LYS A 50 -7.94 -5.54 0.17
N ASN A 51 -8.20 -6.14 -0.99
CA ASN A 51 -9.54 -6.28 -1.56
C ASN A 51 -10.50 -7.01 -0.61
N ARG A 52 -10.02 -8.06 0.06
CA ARG A 52 -10.85 -8.85 0.99
C ARG A 52 -11.26 -8.06 2.25
N ILE A 53 -10.43 -7.13 2.70
CA ILE A 53 -10.62 -6.39 3.95
C ILE A 53 -11.29 -5.04 3.72
N ALA A 54 -10.87 -4.31 2.69
CA ALA A 54 -11.26 -2.92 2.42
C ALA A 54 -12.10 -2.75 1.14
N GLY A 55 -12.24 -3.79 0.32
CA GLY A 55 -12.92 -3.72 -0.98
C GLY A 55 -11.97 -3.43 -2.14
N GLU A 56 -12.46 -3.68 -3.35
CA GLU A 56 -11.67 -3.54 -4.58
C GLU A 56 -11.38 -2.07 -4.90
N ASP A 57 -12.32 -1.19 -4.61
CA ASP A 57 -12.23 0.25 -4.87
C ASP A 57 -11.36 1.03 -3.88
N ALA A 58 -11.02 0.43 -2.72
CA ALA A 58 -10.19 1.10 -1.72
C ALA A 58 -8.73 1.24 -2.21
N ALA A 59 -8.15 2.42 -2.07
CA ALA A 59 -6.71 2.62 -2.29
C ALA A 59 -5.92 2.29 -1.02
N ALA A 60 -4.69 1.83 -1.21
CA ALA A 60 -3.75 1.62 -0.10
C ALA A 60 -2.31 1.93 -0.53
N ILE A 61 -1.50 2.43 0.40
CA ILE A 61 -0.09 2.75 0.15
C ILE A 61 0.83 1.98 1.10
N GLU A 62 1.98 1.56 0.58
CA GLU A 62 3.11 1.06 1.36
C GLU A 62 4.21 2.13 1.36
N VAL A 63 4.68 2.53 2.54
CA VAL A 63 5.71 3.57 2.69
C VAL A 63 7.00 2.93 3.19
N TYR A 64 8.10 3.20 2.47
CA TYR A 64 9.45 2.80 2.87
C TYR A 64 10.11 3.96 3.62
N PRO A 65 10.31 3.84 4.95
CA PRO A 65 10.85 4.94 5.75
C PRO A 65 12.34 5.18 5.43
N PRO A 66 12.89 6.33 5.83
CA PRO A 66 14.33 6.56 5.79
C PRO A 66 15.10 5.42 6.48
N ALA A 67 16.26 5.04 5.94
CA ALA A 67 17.02 3.87 6.39
C ALA A 67 17.25 3.84 7.92
N GLY A 68 17.58 4.98 8.53
CA GLY A 68 17.78 5.08 9.99
C GLY A 68 16.52 4.91 10.85
N ARG A 69 15.34 4.79 10.23
CA ARG A 69 14.06 4.53 10.88
C ARG A 69 13.49 3.14 10.52
N VAL A 70 14.20 2.36 9.72
CA VAL A 70 13.79 0.99 9.39
C VAL A 70 14.01 0.11 10.62
N VAL A 71 12.94 -0.56 11.04
CA VAL A 71 13.01 -1.65 12.03
C VAL A 71 12.70 -2.94 11.29
N ASN A 72 13.71 -3.78 11.06
CA ASN A 72 13.61 -5.02 10.27
C ASN A 72 13.81 -6.27 11.14
N ASN A 73 12.95 -6.46 12.13
CA ASN A 73 13.03 -7.60 13.06
C ASN A 73 12.25 -8.82 12.56
N ILE A 74 11.18 -8.59 11.80
CA ILE A 74 10.29 -9.61 11.26
C ILE A 74 9.81 -9.18 9.88
N ALA A 75 9.54 -10.16 9.00
CA ALA A 75 9.03 -9.92 7.67
C ALA A 75 7.57 -9.41 7.74
N MET A 76 7.42 -8.10 7.54
CA MET A 76 6.15 -7.39 7.64
C MET A 76 5.93 -6.47 6.44
N ARG A 77 4.69 -6.44 5.95
CA ARG A 77 4.19 -5.45 4.98
C ARG A 77 3.15 -4.58 5.66
N HIS A 78 3.22 -3.27 5.42
CA HIS A 78 2.31 -2.30 6.03
C HIS A 78 1.58 -1.53 4.93
N LEU A 79 0.26 -1.68 4.89
CA LEU A 79 -0.61 -0.99 3.95
C LEU A 79 -1.49 0.00 4.71
N TRP A 80 -1.35 1.28 4.43
CA TRP A 80 -2.28 2.31 4.90
C TRP A 80 -3.42 2.42 3.90
N LEU A 81 -4.62 2.08 4.34
CA LEU A 81 -5.87 2.29 3.63
C LEU A 81 -6.16 3.78 3.59
N LEU A 82 -6.48 4.29 2.41
CA LEU A 82 -6.79 5.69 2.19
C LEU A 82 -8.30 5.90 2.32
N GLY A 83 -8.67 6.98 3.01
CA GLY A 83 -10.03 7.49 3.04
C GLY A 83 -10.40 8.17 1.71
N GLN A 84 -11.68 8.53 1.59
CA GLN A 84 -12.22 9.18 0.40
C GLN A 84 -11.53 10.50 0.06
N ASP A 85 -11.05 11.22 1.08
CA ASP A 85 -10.43 12.54 0.94
C ASP A 85 -8.89 12.48 0.98
N ASP A 86 -8.30 11.29 1.18
CA ASP A 86 -6.85 11.14 1.22
C ASP A 86 -6.27 11.18 -0.18
N TRP A 87 -5.27 12.04 -0.36
CA TRP A 87 -4.59 12.18 -1.63
C TRP A 87 -3.54 11.07 -1.83
N TRP A 88 -3.52 10.49 -3.03
CA TRP A 88 -2.44 9.64 -3.53
C TRP A 88 -2.19 9.94 -5.01
N PRO A 89 -0.95 9.81 -5.49
CA PRO A 89 -0.68 9.98 -6.90
C PRO A 89 -1.34 8.84 -7.65
N ASP A 90 -2.39 9.13 -8.41
CA ASP A 90 -3.04 8.13 -9.23
C ASP A 90 -2.05 7.58 -10.27
N LEU A 91 -1.50 6.40 -9.96
CA LEU A 91 -0.57 5.68 -10.83
C LEU A 91 -1.26 5.13 -12.09
N GLY A 92 -2.60 5.13 -12.12
CA GLY A 92 -3.46 4.70 -13.22
C GLY A 92 -3.94 5.82 -14.15
N GLY A 93 -3.62 7.08 -13.87
CA GLY A 93 -3.74 8.20 -14.83
C GLY A 93 -5.13 8.80 -15.06
N HIS A 94 -6.10 8.61 -14.17
CA HIS A 94 -7.42 9.26 -14.21
C HIS A 94 -7.43 10.72 -13.72
N ASP A 95 -6.41 11.20 -13.02
CA ASP A 95 -6.34 12.60 -12.59
C ASP A 95 -5.60 13.51 -13.60
N GLY A 96 -6.39 14.13 -14.47
CA GLY A 96 -5.96 15.04 -15.53
C GLY A 96 -5.91 16.54 -15.19
N THR A 97 -6.07 16.98 -13.92
CA THR A 97 -6.21 18.43 -13.63
C THR A 97 -5.48 18.98 -12.40
N ALA A 98 -4.69 18.19 -11.66
CA ALA A 98 -3.89 18.74 -10.56
C ALA A 98 -2.62 19.45 -11.07
N LYS A 99 -2.49 20.74 -10.78
CA LYS A 99 -1.28 21.55 -11.01
C LYS A 99 -0.11 21.14 -10.07
N PRO A 100 1.15 21.45 -10.44
CA PRO A 100 2.29 20.58 -10.19
C PRO A 100 2.96 20.76 -8.79
N THR A 101 2.87 19.81 -7.85
CA THR A 101 3.72 19.74 -6.62
C THR A 101 4.22 18.32 -6.25
N SER A 102 4.01 17.35 -7.15
CA SER A 102 4.33 15.92 -7.05
C SER A 102 5.55 15.49 -7.90
N LEU A 103 5.92 14.20 -7.89
CA LEU A 103 7.07 13.66 -8.65
C LEU A 103 6.92 13.78 -10.19
N ARG A 104 5.67 13.73 -10.71
CA ARG A 104 5.34 13.91 -12.14
C ARG A 104 5.75 15.28 -12.66
N ASP A 105 5.66 16.27 -11.78
CA ASP A 105 5.92 17.67 -12.07
C ASP A 105 7.41 17.95 -12.20
N ARG A 106 8.20 17.24 -11.38
CA ARG A 106 9.65 17.21 -11.48
C ARG A 106 10.13 16.50 -12.76
N TYR A 107 9.46 15.44 -13.20
CA TYR A 107 9.84 14.70 -14.41
C TYR A 107 9.62 15.48 -15.72
N LEU A 108 8.49 16.17 -15.86
CA LEU A 108 8.18 17.01 -17.02
C LEU A 108 9.03 18.29 -17.08
N ALA A 109 9.35 18.90 -15.94
CA ALA A 109 10.28 20.05 -15.87
C ALA A 109 11.69 19.69 -16.37
N VAL A 110 12.16 18.47 -16.10
CA VAL A 110 13.48 17.98 -16.54
C VAL A 110 13.52 17.74 -18.06
N GLN A 111 12.50 17.12 -18.65
CA GLN A 111 12.40 16.90 -20.10
C GLN A 111 12.35 18.21 -20.91
N LEU A 112 11.66 19.23 -20.41
CA LEU A 112 11.62 20.55 -21.05
C LEU A 112 12.96 21.31 -20.98
N SER A 113 13.74 21.12 -19.91
CA SER A 113 15.07 21.73 -19.76
C SER A 113 16.18 21.06 -20.59
N THR A 114 15.95 19.83 -21.07
CA THR A 114 16.92 19.05 -21.85
C THR A 114 16.63 19.02 -23.35
N GLY A 115 15.45 19.46 -23.78
CA GLY A 115 15.07 19.60 -25.20
C GLY A 115 15.34 20.98 -25.82
N GLY A 116 15.91 21.94 -25.07
CA GLY A 116 16.21 23.30 -25.56
C GLY A 116 17.58 23.46 -26.23
N GLY A 117 18.20 22.37 -26.67
CA GLY A 117 19.45 22.39 -27.41
C GLY A 117 19.22 22.30 -28.93
N GLN A 118 19.03 23.45 -29.56
CA GLN A 118 19.37 23.73 -30.96
C GLN A 118 20.09 25.07 -30.99
#